data_AF-A0A9D2LX84-F1
#
_entry.id   AF-A0A9D2LX84-F1
#
_cell.length_a   1.000
_cell.length_b   1.000
_cell.length_c   1.000
_cell.angle_alpha   90.00
_cell.angle_beta   90.00
_cell.angle_gamma   90.00
#
_symmetry.space_group_name_H-M   'P 1'
#
loop_
_entity.id
_entity.type
_entity.pdbx_description
1 polymer ?
#
loop_
_entity_poly.entity_id
_entity_poly.type
_entity_poly.pdbx_seq_one_letter_code
_entity_poly.pdbx_strand_id
1 'polypeptide(L)'
;MSLERQAALILICWVLAFWGIRSELSCISSYQLNKNAYKKRKKGMTFQEWFLYTRYRKELPKILVRLYFVITVGHPLVLAVCFLLYLVGPYPEIGGNIAKGAMWFDIGWVLILEIAFWNWPERTPNYSRWIKRRGMQPKKKK
;
A
#
# COMPACT_ATOMS: atom_id res chain seq x y z
N MET A 1 -3.65 18.61 -19.81
CA MET A 1 -4.69 18.24 -18.79
C MET A 1 -4.83 19.40 -17.84
N SER A 2 -6.04 19.87 -17.51
CA SER A 2 -6.20 21.00 -16.57
C SER A 2 -5.69 20.64 -15.17
N LEU A 3 -5.31 21.64 -14.36
CA LEU A 3 -4.82 21.43 -12.99
C LEU A 3 -5.84 20.67 -12.14
N GLU A 4 -7.12 21.02 -12.23
CA GLU A 4 -8.20 20.35 -11.52
C GLU A 4 -8.26 18.85 -11.84
N ARG A 5 -8.10 18.49 -13.12
CA ARG A 5 -8.06 17.09 -13.55
C ARG A 5 -6.80 16.37 -13.07
N GLN A 6 -5.66 17.06 -13.02
CA GLN A 6 -4.42 16.53 -12.42
C GLN A 6 -4.59 16.25 -10.94
N ALA A 7 -5.09 17.22 -10.19
CA ALA A 7 -5.35 17.08 -8.77
C ALA A 7 -6.37 15.96 -8.49
N ALA A 8 -7.49 15.93 -9.22
CA ALA A 8 -8.50 14.89 -9.08
C ALA A 8 -7.93 13.49 -9.35
N LEU A 9 -7.15 13.32 -10.43
CA LEU A 9 -6.51 12.05 -10.76
C LEU A 9 -5.56 11.62 -9.64
N ILE A 10 -4.66 12.50 -9.19
CA ILE A 10 -3.68 12.19 -8.13
C ILE A 10 -4.40 11.86 -6.82
N LEU A 11 -5.45 12.60 -6.46
CA LEU A 11 -6.21 12.35 -5.23
C LEU A 11 -6.95 11.01 -5.26
N ILE A 12 -7.59 10.67 -6.39
CA ILE A 12 -8.26 9.37 -6.56
C ILE A 12 -7.24 8.23 -6.48
N CYS A 13 -6.14 8.32 -7.24
CA CYS A 13 -5.05 7.36 -7.19
C CYS A 13 -4.51 7.20 -5.76
N TRP A 14 -4.26 8.32 -5.08
CA TRP A 14 -3.73 8.29 -3.72
C TRP A 14 -4.66 7.59 -2.73
N VAL A 15 -5.96 7.90 -2.76
CA VAL A 15 -6.94 7.27 -1.87
C VAL A 15 -7.01 5.77 -2.14
N LEU A 16 -7.12 5.37 -3.41
CA LEU A 16 -7.17 3.96 -3.80
C LEU A 16 -5.89 3.22 -3.41
N ALA A 17 -4.73 3.80 -3.70
CA ALA A 17 -3.44 3.20 -3.41
C ALA A 17 -3.20 3.08 -1.91
N PHE A 18 -3.53 4.13 -1.14
CA PHE A 18 -3.42 4.12 0.32
C PHE A 18 -4.25 3.00 0.95
N TRP A 19 -5.51 2.86 0.54
CA TRP A 19 -6.39 1.81 1.07
C TRP A 19 -5.99 0.42 0.55
N GLY A 20 -5.55 0.31 -0.70
CA GLY A 20 -5.07 -0.94 -1.29
C GLY A 20 -3.87 -1.52 -0.54
N ILE A 21 -2.78 -0.75 -0.40
CA ILE A 21 -1.58 -1.21 0.33
C ILE A 21 -1.89 -1.47 1.81
N ARG A 22 -2.79 -0.68 2.41
CA ARG A 22 -3.26 -0.89 3.80
C ARG A 22 -3.97 -2.22 3.97
N SER A 23 -4.85 -2.55 3.04
CA SER A 23 -5.57 -3.82 3.00
C SER A 23 -4.58 -4.98 2.92
N GLU A 24 -3.62 -4.91 1.99
CA GLU A 24 -2.60 -5.96 1.82
C GLU A 24 -1.75 -6.16 3.07
N LEU A 25 -1.25 -5.08 3.68
CA LEU A 25 -0.49 -5.16 4.94
C LEU A 25 -1.35 -5.75 6.08
N SER A 26 -2.65 -5.46 6.12
CA SER A 26 -3.57 -6.05 7.10
C SER A 26 -3.77 -7.55 6.87
N CYS A 27 -3.94 -7.98 5.61
CA CYS A 27 -4.05 -9.39 5.23
C CYS A 27 -2.78 -10.17 5.54
N ILE A 28 -1.61 -9.61 5.26
CA ILE A 28 -0.32 -10.23 5.62
C ILE A 28 -0.17 -10.31 7.15
N SER A 29 -0.55 -9.27 7.88
CA SER A 29 -0.51 -9.28 9.35
C SER A 29 -1.42 -10.36 9.93
N SER A 30 -2.61 -10.56 9.37
CA SER A 30 -3.55 -11.60 9.81
C SER A 30 -3.13 -13.01 9.37
N TYR A 31 -2.39 -13.13 8.26
CA TYR A 31 -1.75 -14.38 7.84
C TYR A 31 -0.62 -14.79 8.80
N GLN A 32 0.23 -13.82 9.19
CA GLN A 32 1.38 -14.02 10.07
C GLN A 32 1.00 -14.25 11.53
N LEU A 33 -0.09 -13.67 12.01
CA LEU A 33 -0.49 -13.74 13.42
C LEU A 33 -1.72 -14.65 13.59
N ASN A 34 -1.78 -15.39 14.70
CA ASN A 34 -3.04 -16.02 15.09
C ASN A 34 -4.09 -14.94 15.47
N LYS A 35 -5.38 -15.27 15.36
CA LYS A 35 -6.49 -14.32 15.58
C LYS A 35 -6.44 -13.64 16.96
N ASN A 36 -5.99 -14.36 17.98
CA ASN A 36 -5.89 -13.84 19.35
C ASN A 36 -4.71 -12.87 19.52
N ALA A 37 -3.55 -13.20 18.95
CA ALA A 37 -2.36 -12.34 18.94
C ALA A 37 -2.62 -11.05 18.16
N TYR A 38 -3.30 -11.15 17.00
CA TYR A 38 -3.72 -9.98 16.24
C TYR A 38 -4.65 -9.07 17.08
N LYS A 39 -5.70 -9.64 17.69
CA LYS A 39 -6.62 -8.89 18.57
C LYS A 39 -5.89 -8.23 19.74
N LYS A 40 -4.99 -8.94 20.41
CA LYS A 40 -4.19 -8.41 21.53
C LYS A 40 -3.33 -7.22 21.09
N ARG A 41 -2.67 -7.30 19.93
CA ARG A 41 -1.84 -6.22 19.41
C ARG A 41 -2.63 -5.00 18.96
N LYS A 42 -3.83 -5.22 18.42
CA LYS A 42 -4.76 -4.15 18.01
C LYS A 42 -5.38 -3.42 19.21
N LYS A 43 -5.54 -4.09 20.36
CA LYS A 43 -6.08 -3.48 21.58
C LYS A 43 -5.16 -2.36 22.08
N GLY A 44 -5.73 -1.19 22.37
CA GLY A 44 -4.99 -0.03 22.87
C GLY A 44 -3.92 0.49 21.90
N MET A 45 -4.12 0.30 20.59
CA MET A 45 -3.22 0.83 19.56
C MET A 45 -3.49 2.32 19.36
N THR A 46 -2.45 3.14 19.46
CA THR A 46 -2.52 4.57 19.15
C THR A 46 -2.59 4.81 17.64
N PHE A 47 -3.04 6.00 17.24
CA PHE A 47 -3.04 6.41 15.84
C PHE A 47 -1.65 6.35 15.22
N GLN A 48 -0.62 6.78 15.96
CA GLN A 48 0.76 6.80 15.47
C GLN A 48 1.30 5.39 15.23
N GLU A 49 1.01 4.44 16.14
CA GLU A 49 1.40 3.04 15.96
C GLU A 49 0.66 2.36 14.81
N TRP A 50 -0.63 2.68 14.65
CA TRP A 50 -1.43 2.22 13.53
C TRP A 50 -0.89 2.76 12.19
N PHE A 51 -0.55 4.04 12.15
CA PHE A 51 -0.03 4.68 10.95
C PHE A 51 1.36 4.20 10.58
N LEU A 52 2.27 4.09 11.56
CA LEU A 52 3.67 3.72 11.33
C LEU A 52 3.94 2.21 11.34
N TYR A 53 2.90 1.39 11.51
CA TYR A 53 2.98 -0.07 11.61
C TYR A 53 3.97 -0.60 12.67
N THR A 54 4.25 0.18 13.73
CA THR A 54 5.31 -0.13 14.71
C THR A 54 5.11 -1.49 15.37
N ARG A 55 3.88 -1.85 15.73
CA ARG A 55 3.53 -3.14 16.37
C ARG A 55 3.55 -4.36 15.43
N TYR A 56 3.67 -4.14 14.12
CA TYR A 56 3.68 -5.19 13.09
C TYR A 56 4.96 -5.20 12.23
N ARG A 57 5.92 -4.30 12.49
CA ARG A 57 7.13 -4.17 11.66
C ARG A 57 7.98 -5.43 11.57
N LYS A 58 7.92 -6.32 12.58
CA LYS A 58 8.70 -7.57 12.59
C LYS A 58 8.08 -8.65 11.68
N GLU A 59 6.77 -8.60 11.50
CA GLU A 59 5.99 -9.57 10.74
C GLU A 59 5.80 -9.15 9.28
N LEU A 60 5.73 -7.84 9.04
CA LEU A 60 5.50 -7.30 7.71
C LEU A 60 6.77 -7.30 6.85
N PRO A 61 6.67 -7.63 5.56
CA PRO A 61 7.78 -7.47 4.62
C PRO A 61 8.21 -6.00 4.56
N LYS A 62 9.50 -5.74 4.82
CA LYS A 62 10.06 -4.38 4.86
C LYS A 62 9.83 -3.62 3.55
N ILE A 63 9.78 -4.31 2.42
CA ILE A 63 9.56 -3.71 1.10
C ILE A 63 8.14 -3.17 0.95
N LEU A 64 7.12 -3.87 1.46
CA LEU A 64 5.72 -3.43 1.40
C LEU A 64 5.47 -2.26 2.36
N VAL A 65 6.12 -2.27 3.52
CA VAL A 65 6.06 -1.12 4.44
C VAL A 65 6.74 0.11 3.83
N ARG A 66 7.85 -0.06 3.11
CA ARG A 66 8.48 1.04 2.35
C ARG A 66 7.55 1.57 1.25
N LEU A 67 6.94 0.68 0.47
CA LEU A 67 5.96 1.05 -0.56
C LEU A 67 4.79 1.86 0.04
N TYR A 68 4.27 1.44 1.19
CA TYR A 68 3.24 2.20 1.92
C TYR A 68 3.66 3.65 2.20
N PHE A 69 4.88 3.89 2.69
CA PHE A 69 5.36 5.25 2.95
C PHE A 69 5.61 6.03 1.66
N VAL A 70 6.12 5.38 0.61
CA VAL A 70 6.28 5.99 -0.71
C VAL A 70 4.93 6.46 -1.25
N ILE A 71 3.87 5.65 -1.14
CA ILE A 71 2.52 6.03 -1.57
C ILE A 71 1.98 7.17 -0.68
N THR A 72 2.13 7.04 0.64
CA THR A 72 1.53 7.96 1.62
C THR A 72 2.14 9.36 1.54
N VAL A 73 3.45 9.47 1.30
CA VAL A 73 4.17 10.76 1.23
C VAL A 73 4.37 11.21 -0.22
N GLY A 74 4.62 10.28 -1.14
CA GLY A 74 4.93 10.58 -2.53
C GLY A 74 3.75 11.21 -3.28
N HIS A 75 2.51 10.76 -3.06
CA HIS A 75 1.35 11.38 -3.70
C HIS A 75 1.12 12.84 -3.29
N PRO A 76 1.17 13.21 -1.99
CA PRO A 76 1.19 14.61 -1.58
C PRO A 76 2.30 15.43 -2.21
N LEU A 77 3.52 14.88 -2.31
CA LEU A 77 4.64 15.56 -2.94
C LEU A 77 4.41 15.77 -4.44
N VAL A 78 3.88 14.77 -5.15
CA VAL A 78 3.51 14.89 -6.56
C VAL A 78 2.45 15.98 -6.76
N LEU A 79 1.43 16.02 -5.89
CA LEU A 79 0.41 17.07 -5.92
C LEU A 79 1.01 18.46 -5.68
N ALA A 80 1.92 18.58 -4.71
CA ALA A 80 2.63 19.83 -4.43
C ALA A 80 3.48 20.28 -5.63
N VAL A 81 4.16 19.36 -6.31
CA VAL A 81 4.92 19.66 -7.54
C VAL A 81 3.99 20.14 -8.65
N CYS A 82 2.84 19.49 -8.88
CA CYS A 82 1.85 19.94 -9.87
C CYS A 82 1.33 21.36 -9.56
N PHE A 83 1.12 21.67 -8.28
CA PHE A 83 0.70 23.01 -7.85
C PHE A 83 1.82 24.05 -8.04
N LEU A 84 3.07 23.72 -7.68
CA LEU A 84 4.22 24.60 -7.90
C LEU A 84 4.45 24.89 -9.38
N LEU A 85 4.33 23.86 -10.24
CA LEU A 85 4.39 24.04 -11.68
C LEU A 85 3.32 25.03 -12.15
N TYR A 86 2.10 24.93 -11.65
CA TYR A 86 1.04 25.89 -11.99
C TYR A 86 1.38 27.34 -11.60
N LEU A 87 2.04 27.54 -10.45
CA LEU A 87 2.42 28.88 -9.96
C LEU A 87 3.57 29.53 -10.74
N VAL A 88 4.61 28.77 -11.10
CA VAL A 88 5.81 29.30 -11.77
C VAL A 88 5.56 29.60 -13.25
N GLY A 89 4.59 28.94 -13.86
CA GLY A 89 4.14 29.19 -15.21
C GLY A 89 3.31 27.98 -15.67
N PRO A 90 2.18 28.15 -16.37
CA PRO A 90 1.31 27.02 -16.68
C PRO A 90 2.03 26.04 -17.61
N TYR A 91 2.60 24.97 -17.03
CA TYR A 91 3.18 23.81 -17.71
C TYR A 91 2.22 22.60 -17.65
N PRO A 92 1.03 22.68 -18.27
CA PRO A 92 -0.02 21.67 -18.12
C PRO A 92 0.37 20.30 -18.70
N GLU A 93 1.35 20.26 -19.61
CA GLU A 93 1.87 19.01 -20.19
C GLU A 93 2.78 18.28 -19.19
N ILE A 94 3.71 19.01 -18.56
CA ILE A 94 4.64 18.45 -17.58
C ILE A 94 3.85 17.92 -16.37
N GLY A 95 2.95 18.74 -15.80
CA GLY A 95 2.10 18.31 -14.69
C GLY A 95 1.19 17.14 -15.06
N GLY A 96 0.67 17.12 -16.29
CA GLY A 96 -0.13 16.01 -16.81
C GLY A 96 0.66 14.70 -16.93
N ASN A 97 1.90 14.76 -17.40
CA ASN A 97 2.77 13.59 -17.51
C ASN A 97 3.18 13.04 -16.14
N ILE A 98 3.44 13.92 -15.17
CA ILE A 98 3.72 13.52 -13.78
C ILE A 98 2.49 12.80 -13.18
N ALA A 99 1.29 13.36 -13.33
CA ALA A 99 0.06 12.76 -12.81
C ALA A 99 -0.21 11.37 -13.44
N LYS A 100 0.00 11.22 -14.75
CA LYS A 100 -0.07 9.91 -15.43
C LYS A 100 1.01 8.95 -14.94
N GLY A 101 2.21 9.44 -14.66
CA GLY A 101 3.31 8.67 -14.08
C GLY A 101 2.95 8.09 -12.72
N ALA A 102 2.32 8.87 -11.84
CA ALA A 102 1.82 8.40 -10.55
C ALA A 102 0.75 7.30 -10.72
N MET A 103 -0.19 7.48 -11.64
CA MET A 103 -1.19 6.45 -11.97
C MET A 103 -0.53 5.15 -12.48
N TRP A 104 0.43 5.24 -13.39
CA TRP A 104 1.14 4.06 -13.91
C TRP A 104 1.99 3.36 -12.85
N PHE A 105 2.60 4.12 -11.95
CA PHE A 105 3.28 3.58 -10.78
C PHE A 105 2.29 2.77 -9.92
N ASP A 106 1.09 3.30 -9.68
CA ASP A 106 0.07 2.61 -8.89
C ASP A 106 -0.40 1.31 -9.53
N ILE A 107 -0.71 1.35 -10.82
CA ILE A 107 -1.04 0.15 -11.60
C ILE A 107 0.11 -0.87 -11.52
N GLY A 108 1.35 -0.41 -11.67
CA GLY A 108 2.52 -1.27 -11.66
C GLY A 108 2.69 -2.05 -10.36
N TRP A 109 2.64 -1.39 -9.20
CA TRP A 109 2.80 -2.10 -7.94
C TRP A 109 1.60 -3.00 -7.61
N VAL A 110 0.37 -2.61 -7.97
CA VAL A 110 -0.82 -3.47 -7.80
C VAL A 110 -0.66 -4.76 -8.58
N LEU A 111 -0.29 -4.68 -9.87
CA LEU A 111 -0.05 -5.85 -10.71
C LEU A 111 1.06 -6.74 -10.16
N ILE A 112 2.14 -6.15 -9.64
CA ILE A 112 3.22 -6.91 -9.00
C ILE A 112 2.69 -7.70 -7.78
N LEU A 113 1.85 -7.09 -6.94
CA LEU A 113 1.27 -7.78 -5.79
C LEU A 113 0.27 -8.87 -6.19
N GLU A 114 -0.56 -8.61 -7.21
CA GLU A 114 -1.47 -9.63 -7.74
C GLU A 114 -0.70 -10.84 -8.27
N ILE A 115 0.36 -10.63 -9.06
CA ILE A 115 1.19 -11.73 -9.57
C ILE A 115 1.90 -12.46 -8.42
N ALA A 116 2.43 -11.71 -7.45
CA ALA A 116 3.19 -12.29 -6.35
C ALA A 116 2.30 -13.11 -5.39
N PHE A 117 1.14 -12.57 -5.02
CA PHE A 117 0.34 -13.07 -3.91
C PHE A 117 -1.02 -13.63 -4.30
N TRP A 118 -1.57 -13.32 -5.47
CA TRP A 118 -2.90 -13.81 -5.84
C TRP A 118 -2.85 -15.20 -6.48
N ASN A 119 -3.76 -16.08 -6.07
CA ASN A 119 -4.00 -17.35 -6.73
C ASN A 119 -5.27 -17.26 -7.58
N TRP A 120 -5.11 -17.03 -8.89
CA TRP A 120 -6.24 -16.86 -9.82
C TRP A 120 -7.23 -18.03 -9.84
N PRO A 121 -6.80 -19.31 -9.87
CA PRO A 121 -7.72 -20.45 -9.86
C PRO A 121 -8.60 -20.51 -8.60
N GLU A 122 -8.03 -20.21 -7.43
CA GLU A 122 -8.74 -20.32 -6.15
C GLU A 122 -9.35 -18.99 -5.69
N ARG A 123 -9.07 -17.88 -6.40
CA ARG A 123 -9.45 -16.50 -6.02
C ARG A 123 -9.13 -16.16 -4.56
N THR A 124 -8.00 -16.65 -4.07
CA THR A 124 -7.53 -16.38 -2.71
C THR A 124 -6.08 -15.92 -2.69
N PRO A 125 -5.70 -15.10 -1.70
CA PRO A 125 -4.30 -14.72 -1.54
C PRO A 125 -3.47 -15.90 -1.02
N ASN A 126 -2.41 -16.22 -1.73
CA ASN A 126 -1.42 -17.23 -1.41
C ASN A 126 -0.09 -16.61 -0.96
N TYR A 127 -0.11 -16.03 0.25
CA TYR A 127 1.08 -15.43 0.88
C TYR A 127 2.21 -16.44 1.14
N SER A 128 1.90 -17.74 1.20
CA SER A 128 2.88 -18.79 1.48
C SER A 128 3.98 -18.92 0.42
N ARG A 129 3.72 -18.44 -0.81
CA ARG A 129 4.70 -18.41 -1.91
C ARG A 129 5.96 -17.62 -1.56
N TRP A 130 5.80 -16.49 -0.86
CA TRP A 130 6.91 -15.57 -0.58
C TRP A 130 7.14 -15.31 0.90
N ILE A 131 6.14 -15.56 1.75
CA ILE A 131 6.17 -15.23 3.17
C ILE A 131 5.93 -16.50 3.98
N LYS A 132 6.98 -17.00 4.64
CA LYS A 132 6.86 -18.10 5.61
C LYS A 132 6.00 -17.67 6.79
N ARG A 133 4.99 -18.46 7.12
CA ARG A 133 4.12 -18.22 8.28
C ARG A 133 4.90 -18.40 9.58
N ARG A 134 4.83 -17.44 10.50
CA ARG A 134 5.48 -17.55 11.82
C ARG A 134 4.48 -18.04 12.87
N GLY A 135 4.86 -19.04 13.66
CA GLY A 135 4.19 -19.35 14.93
C GLY A 135 3.01 -20.34 14.89
N MET A 136 2.81 -21.12 13.83
CA MET A 136 2.00 -22.36 13.92
C MET A 136 2.94 -23.55 13.79
N GLN A 137 3.06 -24.37 14.84
CA GLN A 137 3.52 -25.74 14.65
C GLN A 137 2.54 -26.44 13.69
N PRO A 138 3.02 -27.27 12.75
CA PRO A 138 2.12 -28.02 11.88
C PRO A 138 1.12 -28.78 12.76
N LYS A 139 -0.18 -28.68 12.45
CA LYS A 139 -1.16 -29.59 13.04
C LYS A 139 -0.68 -31.00 12.71
N LYS A 140 -0.18 -31.75 13.70
CA LYS A 140 0.03 -33.19 13.55
C LYS A 140 -1.28 -33.76 13.05
N LYS A 141 -1.29 -34.31 11.84
CA LYS A 141 -2.40 -35.15 11.38
C LYS A 141 -2.49 -36.28 12.42
N LYS A 142 -3.62 -36.36 13.11
CA LYS A 142 -4.00 -37.56 13.86
C LYS A 142 -4.46 -38.61 12.86
#